data_AF-A0A0U5G8A5-F1
#
_entry.id   AF-A0A0U5G8A5-F1
#
_cell.length_a   1.000
_cell.length_b   1.000
_cell.length_c   1.000
_cell.angle_alpha   90.00
_cell.angle_beta   90.00
_cell.angle_gamma   90.00
#
_symmetry.space_group_name_H-M   'P 1'
#
loop_
_entity.id
_entity.type
_entity.pdbx_description
1 polymer ?
#
loop_
_entity_poly.entity_id
_entity_poly.type
_entity_poly.pdbx_seq_one_letter_code
_entity_poly.pdbx_strand_id
1 'polypeptide(L)'
;MVSRALLSWTAAVLAILPIGMSLSQFSIQLSDLTIRSRPQHAADGADKPNRRRGVDRHLGDCTTYDGKIEISDRYQGALSFPNLKNLTGSIVAKYNWTEPDSHHYNVTSLEAPNLIHVGEHIRLESFTQLTELSFPELGTVDGEVGIIDGCDDATVELPAFTRAGAIWMGSDRSIASINLDSLQTVSGPINLWPCRSCQHLEEPISIPSLESAGRIVVSGAMSKYVTGLVPR
;
A
#
# COMPACT_ATOMS: atom_id res chain seq x y z
N MET A 1 -46.76 -42.89 18.78
CA MET A 1 -45.74 -43.60 18.00
C MET A 1 -44.64 -42.57 17.69
N VAL A 2 -43.58 -42.50 18.51
CA VAL A 2 -42.25 -43.13 18.31
C VAL A 2 -41.62 -42.65 16.99
N SER A 3 -40.37 -42.20 16.84
CA SER A 3 -39.20 -41.86 17.68
C SER A 3 -38.04 -41.73 16.68
N ARG A 4 -37.09 -40.78 16.87
CA ARG A 4 -35.65 -40.88 16.50
C ARG A 4 -35.28 -41.12 15.00
N ALA A 5 -34.08 -40.89 14.47
CA ALA A 5 -32.86 -40.14 14.79
C ALA A 5 -31.91 -40.32 13.57
N LEU A 6 -30.94 -39.39 13.44
CA LEU A 6 -29.53 -39.58 13.04
C LEU A 6 -29.15 -40.31 11.74
N LEU A 7 -28.24 -39.69 10.98
CA LEU A 7 -27.06 -40.27 10.30
C LEU A 7 -26.28 -39.08 9.67
N SER A 8 -25.39 -38.37 10.37
CA SER A 8 -23.98 -38.69 10.64
C SER A 8 -23.25 -39.40 9.48
N TRP A 9 -22.43 -38.66 8.74
CA TRP A 9 -21.31 -39.22 7.98
C TRP A 9 -20.04 -38.47 8.38
N THR A 10 -19.31 -39.05 9.32
CA THR A 10 -17.91 -38.71 9.61
C THR A 10 -17.02 -39.87 9.19
N ALA A 11 -15.90 -39.49 8.56
CA ALA A 11 -14.60 -40.16 8.53
C ALA A 11 -14.45 -41.46 7.74
N ALA A 12 -13.57 -41.44 6.74
CA ALA A 12 -12.18 -41.93 6.89
C ALA A 12 -11.56 -42.21 5.51
N VAL A 13 -10.52 -41.47 5.13
CA VAL A 13 -9.42 -42.04 4.34
C VAL A 13 -8.13 -41.58 5.01
N LEU A 14 -7.50 -42.54 5.67
CA LEU A 14 -6.19 -42.45 6.29
C LEU A 14 -5.11 -42.72 5.23
N ALA A 15 -4.11 -41.85 5.19
CA ALA A 15 -2.71 -42.07 4.80
C ALA A 15 -2.35 -42.58 3.38
N ILE A 16 -1.64 -41.73 2.60
CA ILE A 16 -0.24 -41.99 2.18
C ILE A 16 0.51 -40.64 2.19
N LEU A 17 1.41 -40.46 3.15
CA LEU A 17 2.43 -39.40 3.14
C LEU A 17 3.66 -39.90 2.35
N PRO A 18 4.19 -39.15 1.38
CA PRO A 18 5.63 -39.09 1.17
C PRO A 18 6.23 -38.15 2.22
N ILE A 19 7.18 -38.68 2.97
CA ILE A 19 8.01 -37.96 3.94
C ILE A 19 8.84 -36.91 3.18
N GLY A 20 8.76 -35.64 3.60
CA GLY A 20 9.69 -34.59 3.18
C GLY A 20 9.08 -33.42 2.40
N MET A 21 8.08 -32.73 2.93
CA MET A 21 7.75 -31.36 2.49
C MET A 21 7.74 -30.40 3.68
N SER A 22 8.61 -29.41 3.59
CA SER A 22 8.75 -28.26 4.49
C SER A 22 7.43 -27.49 4.59
N LEU A 23 6.96 -27.25 5.81
CA LEU A 23 5.88 -26.30 6.11
C LEU A 23 6.41 -24.88 5.95
N SER A 24 6.44 -24.37 4.72
CA SER A 24 6.71 -22.96 4.45
C SER A 24 5.63 -22.38 3.55
N GLN A 25 4.95 -21.35 4.06
CA GLN A 25 3.93 -20.48 3.45
C GLN A 25 2.48 -20.84 3.80
N PHE A 26 1.91 -20.12 4.78
CA PHE A 26 0.46 -19.88 4.83
C PHE A 26 0.18 -18.58 4.06
N SER A 27 -0.54 -18.68 2.94
CA SER A 27 -1.09 -17.55 2.20
C SER A 27 -2.60 -17.62 2.37
N ILE A 28 -3.20 -16.63 3.03
CA ILE A 28 -4.67 -16.54 3.12
C ILE A 28 -5.14 -15.77 1.88
N GLN A 29 -5.77 -16.47 0.95
CA GLN A 29 -6.43 -15.83 -0.18
C GLN A 29 -7.78 -15.27 0.28
N LEU A 30 -7.91 -13.95 0.36
CA LEU A 30 -9.21 -13.30 0.14
C LEU A 30 -9.39 -13.16 -1.37
N SER A 31 -10.62 -13.16 -1.84
CA SER A 31 -10.94 -12.94 -3.26
C SER A 31 -10.38 -11.62 -3.79
N ASP A 32 -10.11 -10.64 -2.91
CA ASP A 32 -9.87 -9.24 -3.29
C ASP A 32 -8.69 -8.57 -2.52
N LEU A 33 -8.07 -9.22 -1.54
CA LEU A 33 -6.86 -8.72 -0.84
C LEU A 33 -5.98 -9.91 -0.44
N THR A 34 -4.69 -9.88 -0.77
CA THR A 34 -3.76 -10.95 -0.36
C THR A 34 -2.82 -10.41 0.71
N ILE A 35 -2.96 -10.94 1.92
CA ILE A 35 -2.08 -10.65 3.05
C ILE A 35 -1.08 -11.80 3.15
N ARG A 36 0.20 -11.55 2.83
CA ARG A 36 1.26 -12.57 2.86
C ARG A 36 2.24 -12.26 3.96
N SER A 37 2.28 -13.09 5.01
CA SER A 37 3.25 -12.92 6.09
C SER A 37 4.61 -13.49 5.67
N ARG A 38 5.71 -12.95 6.21
CA ARG A 38 6.99 -13.66 6.20
C ARG A 38 6.91 -14.82 7.20
N PRO A 39 7.62 -15.93 6.96
CA PRO A 39 7.59 -17.06 7.87
C PRO A 39 8.46 -16.78 9.10
N GLN A 40 8.01 -15.95 10.05
CA GLN A 40 8.63 -15.87 11.38
C GLN A 40 7.71 -15.76 12.61
N HIS A 41 6.41 -15.46 12.52
CA HIS A 41 5.49 -15.75 13.64
C HIS A 41 4.04 -15.95 13.18
N ALA A 42 3.48 -17.09 13.57
CA ALA A 42 2.10 -17.46 13.30
C ALA A 42 1.15 -16.67 14.21
N ALA A 43 0.26 -15.88 13.62
CA ALA A 43 -1.00 -15.54 14.26
C ALA A 43 -1.96 -16.72 14.00
N ASP A 44 -1.97 -17.68 14.92
CA ASP A 44 -2.86 -18.83 14.88
C ASP A 44 -4.30 -18.38 15.17
N GLY A 45 -5.21 -18.71 14.26
CA GLY A 45 -6.66 -18.70 14.47
C GLY A 45 -7.39 -17.53 13.80
N ALA A 46 -7.64 -17.62 12.49
CA ALA A 46 -8.57 -16.70 11.85
C ALA A 46 -9.47 -17.39 10.82
N ASP A 47 -10.76 -17.29 11.12
CA ASP A 47 -11.91 -17.65 10.30
C ASP A 47 -11.90 -16.89 8.94
N LYS A 48 -12.42 -17.53 7.89
CA LYS A 48 -12.35 -17.05 6.49
C LYS A 48 -13.14 -15.74 6.31
N PRO A 49 -12.51 -14.61 5.95
CA PRO A 49 -13.25 -13.37 5.85
C PRO A 49 -13.88 -13.16 4.45
N ASN A 50 -15.13 -12.69 4.40
CA ASN A 50 -15.83 -12.34 3.16
C ASN A 50 -16.36 -10.90 3.25
N ARG A 51 -16.00 -10.04 2.28
CA ARG A 51 -16.40 -8.63 2.04
C ARG A 51 -16.24 -7.62 3.17
N ARG A 52 -15.46 -6.54 2.94
CA ARG A 52 -15.20 -5.33 3.78
C ARG A 52 -14.78 -5.62 5.24
N ARG A 53 -15.55 -6.43 5.96
CA ARG A 53 -15.33 -6.97 7.32
C ARG A 53 -14.12 -7.93 7.47
N GLY A 54 -13.30 -8.08 6.44
CA GLY A 54 -12.24 -9.09 6.40
C GLY A 54 -10.86 -8.55 6.69
N VAL A 55 -10.56 -7.38 6.15
CA VAL A 55 -9.33 -6.63 6.43
C VAL A 55 -9.36 -6.14 7.87
N ASP A 56 -10.49 -5.56 8.29
CA ASP A 56 -10.76 -5.11 9.67
C ASP A 56 -10.64 -6.22 10.72
N ARG A 57 -10.77 -7.50 10.36
CA ARG A 57 -10.64 -8.62 11.32
C ARG A 57 -9.24 -9.21 11.40
N HIS A 58 -8.45 -9.16 10.33
CA HIS A 58 -7.08 -9.71 10.33
C HIS A 58 -6.04 -8.67 10.76
N LEU A 59 -6.28 -7.39 10.47
CA LEU A 59 -5.43 -6.29 10.92
C LEU A 59 -6.08 -5.45 12.03
N GLY A 60 -7.29 -5.82 12.46
CA GLY A 60 -8.10 -5.11 13.45
C GLY A 60 -7.38 -4.81 14.75
N ASP A 61 -6.58 -5.74 15.27
CA ASP A 61 -5.78 -5.52 16.48
C ASP A 61 -4.26 -5.55 16.21
N CYS A 62 -3.87 -5.68 14.95
CA CYS A 62 -2.47 -5.86 14.57
C CYS A 62 -1.75 -4.51 14.53
N THR A 63 -0.89 -4.26 15.52
CA THR A 63 -0.04 -3.05 15.54
C THR A 63 1.23 -3.21 14.73
N THR A 64 1.70 -4.43 14.51
CA THR A 64 2.90 -4.71 13.73
C THR A 64 2.66 -5.93 12.86
N TYR A 65 2.74 -5.75 11.55
CA TYR A 65 2.53 -6.80 10.57
C TYR A 65 3.85 -7.15 9.88
N ASP A 66 4.25 -8.41 9.99
CA ASP A 66 5.45 -8.91 9.33
C ASP A 66 5.12 -9.54 7.97
N GLY A 67 5.32 -8.77 6.91
CA GLY A 67 5.13 -9.25 5.54
C GLY A 67 4.61 -8.19 4.58
N LYS A 68 4.00 -8.66 3.51
CA LYS A 68 3.50 -7.86 2.39
C LYS A 68 1.98 -7.78 2.41
N ILE A 69 1.46 -6.57 2.22
CA ILE A 69 0.06 -6.29 1.93
C ILE A 69 -0.05 -6.11 0.42
N GLU A 70 -0.72 -7.05 -0.25
CA GLU A 70 -0.91 -7.05 -1.70
C GLU A 70 -2.39 -6.80 -2.02
N ILE A 71 -2.69 -5.64 -2.59
CA ILE A 71 -4.03 -5.22 -3.03
C ILE A 71 -4.33 -5.88 -4.37
N SER A 72 -5.46 -6.58 -4.47
CA SER A 72 -5.91 -7.12 -5.75
C SER A 72 -6.71 -6.09 -6.53
N ASP A 73 -6.58 -6.17 -7.84
CA ASP A 73 -7.39 -5.53 -8.88
C ASP A 73 -8.92 -5.67 -8.69
N ARG A 74 -9.36 -6.66 -7.89
CA ARG A 74 -10.77 -6.88 -7.57
C ARG A 74 -11.27 -6.08 -6.37
N TYR A 75 -10.38 -5.49 -5.56
CA TYR A 75 -10.79 -4.65 -4.45
C TYR A 75 -11.47 -3.38 -4.94
N GLN A 76 -12.56 -2.99 -4.27
CA GLN A 76 -13.33 -1.79 -4.63
C GLN A 76 -13.68 -0.96 -3.39
N GLY A 77 -13.55 0.36 -3.53
CA GLY A 77 -13.89 1.35 -2.51
C GLY A 77 -12.75 1.68 -1.55
N ALA A 78 -13.09 2.20 -0.37
CA ALA A 78 -12.14 2.60 0.65
C ALA A 78 -11.43 1.41 1.30
N LEU A 79 -10.13 1.53 1.56
CA LEU A 79 -9.29 0.56 2.26
C LEU A 79 -8.62 1.26 3.45
N SER A 80 -8.80 0.73 4.65
CA SER A 80 -8.23 1.33 5.87
C SER A 80 -7.49 0.30 6.72
N PHE A 81 -6.37 0.71 7.31
CA PHE A 81 -5.58 -0.06 8.27
C PHE A 81 -5.51 0.70 9.60
N PRO A 82 -6.61 0.75 10.38
CA PRO A 82 -6.74 1.67 11.49
C PRO A 82 -5.74 1.41 12.62
N ASN A 83 -5.30 0.18 12.84
CA ASN A 83 -4.46 -0.18 13.98
C ASN A 83 -3.02 -0.53 13.61
N LEU A 84 -2.70 -0.58 12.32
CA LEU A 84 -1.36 -0.92 11.84
C LEU A 84 -0.38 0.22 12.13
N LYS A 85 0.66 -0.05 12.92
CA LYS A 85 1.72 0.91 13.25
C LYS A 85 3.03 0.64 12.52
N ASN A 86 3.43 -0.62 12.41
CA ASN A 86 4.66 -0.99 11.73
C ASN A 86 4.38 -2.09 10.72
N LEU A 87 4.94 -1.93 9.52
CA LEU A 87 4.89 -2.92 8.46
C LEU A 87 6.33 -3.26 8.08
N THR A 88 6.78 -4.49 8.32
CA THR A 88 8.18 -4.85 8.00
C THR A 88 8.43 -5.02 6.49
N GLY A 89 7.37 -5.25 5.71
CA GLY A 89 7.43 -5.44 4.28
C GLY A 89 6.80 -4.28 3.52
N SER A 90 6.02 -4.60 2.48
CA SER A 90 5.54 -3.63 1.49
C SER A 90 4.02 -3.54 1.43
N ILE A 91 3.48 -2.37 1.09
CA ILE A 91 2.12 -2.19 0.58
C ILE A 91 2.22 -2.09 -0.93
N VAL A 92 1.61 -3.01 -1.68
CA VAL A 92 1.67 -2.94 -3.14
C VAL A 92 0.35 -3.26 -3.82
N ALA A 93 0.18 -2.73 -5.02
CA ALA A 93 -0.71 -3.30 -6.03
C ALA A 93 -0.16 -4.65 -6.51
N LYS A 94 -1.05 -5.62 -6.74
CA LYS A 94 -0.72 -6.85 -7.47
C LYS A 94 -0.43 -6.55 -8.94
N TYR A 95 0.77 -6.08 -9.24
CA TYR A 95 1.14 -5.73 -10.61
C TYR A 95 1.50 -6.96 -11.46
N ASN A 96 0.92 -7.05 -12.66
CA ASN A 96 1.31 -8.04 -13.67
C ASN A 96 1.95 -7.36 -14.88
N TRP A 97 3.27 -7.50 -15.00
CA TRP A 97 4.08 -6.90 -16.05
C TRP A 97 3.73 -7.36 -17.48
N THR A 98 2.94 -8.43 -17.63
CA THR A 98 2.55 -8.92 -18.96
C THR A 98 1.45 -8.10 -19.62
N GLU A 99 0.65 -7.36 -18.85
CA GLU A 99 -0.47 -6.55 -19.38
C GLU A 99 -0.62 -5.21 -18.60
N PRO A 100 0.33 -4.29 -18.73
CA PRO A 100 0.34 -3.04 -17.95
C PRO A 100 -0.90 -2.15 -18.20
N ASP A 101 -1.45 -2.16 -19.41
CA ASP A 101 -2.54 -1.27 -19.82
C ASP A 101 -3.94 -1.76 -19.43
N SER A 102 -4.08 -3.02 -18.97
CA SER A 102 -5.39 -3.64 -18.65
C SER A 102 -5.72 -3.64 -17.15
N HIS A 103 -4.79 -3.22 -16.30
CA HIS A 103 -4.96 -3.30 -14.85
C HIS A 103 -5.32 -1.94 -14.27
N HIS A 104 -6.53 -1.83 -13.72
CA HIS A 104 -6.99 -0.67 -12.96
C HIS A 104 -7.50 -1.13 -11.60
N TYR A 105 -7.13 -0.41 -10.54
CA TYR A 105 -7.65 -0.65 -9.21
C TYR A 105 -8.78 0.31 -8.91
N ASN A 106 -9.90 -0.22 -8.41
CA ASN A 106 -11.10 0.53 -8.09
C ASN A 106 -11.14 0.94 -6.60
N VAL A 107 -9.96 1.09 -6.00
CA VAL A 107 -9.79 1.59 -4.62
C VAL A 107 -9.98 3.10 -4.66
N THR A 108 -10.85 3.63 -3.79
CA THR A 108 -11.20 5.06 -3.79
C THR A 108 -10.47 5.87 -2.73
N SER A 109 -10.18 5.25 -1.58
CA SER A 109 -9.30 5.82 -0.56
C SER A 109 -8.41 4.75 0.06
N LEU A 110 -7.22 5.15 0.50
CA LEU A 110 -6.30 4.30 1.24
C LEU A 110 -5.80 5.04 2.49
N GLU A 111 -6.14 4.50 3.65
CA GLU A 111 -5.90 5.15 4.94
C GLU A 111 -5.18 4.22 5.91
N ALA A 112 -4.21 4.75 6.65
CA ALA A 112 -3.53 4.03 7.72
C ALA A 112 -3.15 5.06 8.80
N PRO A 113 -4.13 5.49 9.63
CA PRO A 113 -3.99 6.65 10.50
C PRO A 113 -2.87 6.52 11.53
N ASN A 114 -2.56 5.28 11.95
CA ASN A 114 -1.55 5.00 12.98
C ASN A 114 -0.25 4.40 12.42
N LEU A 115 -0.10 4.33 11.09
CA LEU A 115 1.08 3.71 10.45
C LEU A 115 2.28 4.65 10.59
N ILE A 116 3.35 4.19 11.22
CA ILE A 116 4.56 4.95 11.55
C ILE A 116 5.73 4.56 10.64
N HIS A 117 5.88 3.27 10.32
CA HIS A 117 7.02 2.74 9.57
C HIS A 117 6.63 1.66 8.56
N VAL A 118 7.26 1.71 7.39
CA VAL A 118 7.25 0.66 6.36
C VAL A 118 8.69 0.25 6.03
N GLY A 119 9.03 -1.01 6.25
CA GLY A 119 10.38 -1.55 6.12
C GLY A 119 10.84 -1.79 4.68
N GLU A 120 9.93 -1.75 3.71
CA GLU A 120 10.25 -1.88 2.29
C GLU A 120 9.59 -0.76 1.49
N HIS A 121 8.60 -1.08 0.65
CA HIS A 121 8.05 -0.14 -0.34
C HIS A 121 6.55 0.07 -0.15
N ILE A 122 6.08 1.27 -0.46
CA ILE A 122 4.69 1.55 -0.77
C ILE A 122 4.63 1.77 -2.28
N ARG A 123 4.01 0.88 -3.05
CA ARG A 123 3.94 0.98 -4.51
C ARG A 123 2.51 0.79 -5.02
N LEU A 124 1.87 1.89 -5.36
CA LEU A 124 0.48 1.96 -5.82
C LEU A 124 0.49 2.34 -7.31
N GLU A 125 0.32 1.34 -8.17
CA GLU A 125 0.32 1.50 -9.63
C GLU A 125 -1.10 1.30 -10.17
N SER A 126 -1.53 2.17 -11.07
CA SER A 126 -2.84 2.10 -11.77
C SER A 126 -4.08 2.20 -10.87
N PHE A 127 -3.98 2.90 -9.74
CA PHE A 127 -5.07 3.21 -8.81
C PHE A 127 -6.05 4.28 -9.34
N THR A 128 -6.47 4.21 -10.60
CA THR A 128 -7.18 5.30 -11.33
C THR A 128 -8.46 5.89 -10.69
N GLN A 129 -9.01 5.28 -9.63
CA GLN A 129 -10.17 5.77 -8.89
C GLN A 129 -9.82 6.34 -7.50
N LEU A 130 -8.54 6.34 -7.11
CA LEU A 130 -8.07 6.81 -5.83
C LEU A 130 -8.16 8.33 -5.80
N THR A 131 -8.91 8.86 -4.84
CA THR A 131 -9.06 10.29 -4.59
C THR A 131 -8.36 10.74 -3.30
N GLU A 132 -8.02 9.80 -2.42
CA GLU A 132 -7.40 10.12 -1.12
C GLU A 132 -6.40 9.03 -0.69
N LEU A 133 -5.19 9.45 -0.33
CA LEU A 133 -4.18 8.64 0.34
C LEU A 133 -3.71 9.37 1.60
N SER A 134 -3.97 8.80 2.78
CA SER A 134 -3.71 9.48 4.05
C SER A 134 -3.04 8.58 5.07
N PHE A 135 -1.75 8.85 5.34
CA PHE A 135 -0.94 8.21 6.39
C PHE A 135 -0.34 9.28 7.32
N PRO A 136 -1.16 9.90 8.19
CA PRO A 136 -0.77 11.08 8.95
C PRO A 136 0.39 10.86 9.92
N GLU A 137 0.56 9.66 10.46
CA GLU A 137 1.66 9.31 11.37
C GLU A 137 2.88 8.68 10.68
N LEU A 138 2.84 8.48 9.35
CA LEU A 138 3.90 7.77 8.64
C LEU A 138 5.17 8.61 8.64
N GLY A 139 6.15 8.20 9.44
CA GLY A 139 7.43 8.88 9.55
C GLY A 139 8.45 8.44 8.52
N THR A 140 8.48 7.15 8.21
CA THR A 140 9.62 6.53 7.51
C THR A 140 9.19 5.39 6.59
N VAL A 141 9.76 5.37 5.40
CA VAL A 141 9.71 4.23 4.47
C VAL A 141 11.14 3.92 4.04
N ASP A 142 11.64 2.74 4.37
CA ASP A 142 13.05 2.41 4.13
C ASP A 142 13.38 2.29 2.63
N GLY A 143 12.40 1.87 1.83
CA GLY A 143 12.47 1.77 0.38
C GLY A 143 11.74 2.90 -0.34
N GLU A 144 10.91 2.53 -1.29
CA GLU A 144 10.31 3.45 -2.27
C GLU A 144 8.90 3.81 -1.85
N VAL A 145 8.53 5.09 -1.99
CA VAL A 145 7.14 5.53 -2.04
C VAL A 145 6.79 5.88 -3.48
N GLY A 146 6.00 5.01 -4.10
CA GLY A 146 5.59 5.05 -5.49
C GLY A 146 4.08 5.17 -5.63
N ILE A 147 3.61 6.23 -6.28
CA ILE A 147 2.22 6.39 -6.74
C ILE A 147 2.31 6.68 -8.24
N ILE A 148 1.96 5.71 -9.07
CA ILE A 148 2.21 5.77 -10.52
C ILE A 148 0.91 5.50 -11.27
N ASP A 149 0.57 6.40 -12.19
CA ASP A 149 -0.58 6.27 -13.11
C ASP A 149 -1.92 6.01 -12.40
N GLY A 150 -2.03 6.50 -11.17
CA GLY A 150 -2.96 5.95 -10.19
C GLY A 150 -3.85 6.96 -9.49
N CYS A 151 -4.10 8.14 -10.07
CA CYS A 151 -4.90 9.16 -9.41
C CYS A 151 -5.70 10.00 -10.42
N ASP A 152 -6.94 10.30 -10.05
CA ASP A 152 -7.79 11.31 -10.69
C ASP A 152 -8.12 12.34 -9.60
N ASP A 153 -7.47 13.51 -9.65
CA ASP A 153 -7.56 14.58 -8.65
C ASP A 153 -7.32 14.14 -7.19
N ALA A 154 -6.40 13.18 -6.99
CA ALA A 154 -6.14 12.66 -5.65
C ALA A 154 -5.41 13.65 -4.75
N THR A 155 -5.71 13.57 -3.44
CA THR A 155 -4.93 14.20 -2.37
C THR A 155 -4.01 13.16 -1.72
N VAL A 156 -2.74 13.52 -1.54
CA VAL A 156 -1.73 12.69 -0.87
C VAL A 156 -1.26 13.41 0.39
N GLU A 157 -1.66 12.91 1.56
CA GLU A 157 -1.41 13.53 2.86
C GLU A 157 -0.45 12.68 3.70
N LEU A 158 0.82 13.09 3.77
CA LEU A 158 1.88 12.45 4.53
C LEU A 158 2.63 13.47 5.44
N PRO A 159 1.91 14.19 6.33
CA PRO A 159 2.46 15.32 7.07
C PRO A 159 3.60 14.99 8.04
N ALA A 160 3.70 13.75 8.53
CA ALA A 160 4.78 13.31 9.42
C ALA A 160 5.97 12.68 8.66
N PHE A 161 5.90 12.58 7.33
CA PHE A 161 6.85 11.79 6.56
C PHE A 161 8.19 12.50 6.41
N THR A 162 9.23 11.95 7.05
CA THR A 162 10.55 12.59 7.16
C THR A 162 11.62 11.91 6.32
N ARG A 163 11.49 10.60 6.04
CA ARG A 163 12.54 9.83 5.36
C ARG A 163 12.01 8.80 4.39
N ALA A 164 12.62 8.76 3.20
CA ALA A 164 12.36 7.75 2.17
C ALA A 164 13.68 7.17 1.61
N GLY A 165 13.63 5.94 1.10
CA GLY A 165 14.65 5.42 0.19
C GLY A 165 14.57 6.07 -1.19
N ALA A 166 13.38 6.20 -1.77
CA ALA A 166 13.13 6.91 -3.04
C ALA A 166 11.68 7.40 -3.13
N ILE A 167 11.41 8.38 -4.00
CA ILE A 167 10.06 8.89 -4.28
C ILE A 167 9.80 8.86 -5.77
N TRP A 168 8.67 8.27 -6.16
CA TRP A 168 8.17 8.21 -7.54
C TRP A 168 6.68 8.51 -7.53
N MET A 169 6.31 9.78 -7.64
CA MET A 169 4.91 10.17 -7.63
C MET A 169 4.52 10.87 -8.92
N GLY A 170 3.48 10.37 -9.55
CA GLY A 170 2.80 11.12 -10.58
C GLY A 170 1.76 10.32 -11.35
N SER A 171 0.98 11.05 -12.13
CA SER A 171 -0.19 10.53 -12.83
C SER A 171 -0.18 11.03 -14.28
N ASP A 172 -0.82 10.26 -15.16
CA ASP A 172 -1.16 10.74 -16.50
C ASP A 172 -2.44 11.58 -16.52
N ARG A 173 -3.25 11.54 -15.44
CA ARG A 173 -4.51 12.29 -15.27
C ARG A 173 -4.36 13.55 -14.44
N SER A 174 -4.14 13.45 -13.12
CA SER A 174 -3.83 14.58 -12.23
C SER A 174 -3.55 14.09 -10.80
N ILE A 175 -2.85 14.91 -10.02
CA ILE A 175 -2.80 14.84 -8.56
C ILE A 175 -3.11 16.25 -8.07
N ALA A 176 -4.14 16.39 -7.24
CA ALA A 176 -4.63 17.69 -6.78
C ALA A 176 -3.68 18.32 -5.75
N SER A 177 -3.23 17.52 -4.78
CA SER A 177 -2.28 17.97 -3.76
C SER A 177 -1.33 16.85 -3.32
N ILE A 178 -0.11 17.25 -2.96
CA ILE A 178 0.88 16.39 -2.34
C ILE A 178 1.46 17.13 -1.14
N ASN A 179 1.21 16.63 0.06
CA ASN A 179 1.77 17.13 1.30
C ASN A 179 2.93 16.23 1.76
N LEU A 180 4.15 16.75 1.58
CA LEU A 180 5.40 16.14 2.02
C LEU A 180 6.22 17.16 2.81
N ASP A 181 5.56 18.06 3.55
CA ASP A 181 6.23 19.25 4.08
C ASP A 181 7.32 18.92 5.11
N SER A 182 7.19 17.79 5.81
CA SER A 182 8.16 17.29 6.79
C SER A 182 9.29 16.45 6.18
N LEU A 183 9.29 16.22 4.86
CA LEU A 183 10.27 15.35 4.21
C LEU A 183 11.66 15.96 4.29
N GLN A 184 12.58 15.29 4.98
CA GLN A 184 13.94 15.77 5.23
C GLN A 184 14.97 15.07 4.36
N THR A 185 14.91 13.73 4.28
CA THR A 185 15.95 12.95 3.60
C THR A 185 15.38 11.91 2.65
N VAL A 186 15.91 11.89 1.44
CA VAL A 186 15.66 10.82 0.45
C VAL A 186 17.00 10.25 0.00
N SER A 187 17.23 8.97 0.26
CA SER A 187 18.55 8.37 -0.05
C SER A 187 18.79 8.27 -1.57
N GLY A 188 17.72 8.06 -2.34
CA GLY A 188 17.71 7.88 -3.78
C GLY A 188 17.06 9.05 -4.53
N PRO A 189 16.48 8.79 -5.72
CA PRO A 189 15.87 9.84 -6.52
C PRO A 189 14.48 10.22 -5.99
N ILE A 190 14.14 11.49 -6.21
CA ILE A 190 12.80 12.05 -6.15
C ILE A 190 12.38 12.32 -7.60
N ASN A 191 11.38 11.60 -8.09
CA ASN A 191 10.75 11.83 -9.39
C ASN A 191 9.30 12.24 -9.15
N LEU A 192 8.96 13.47 -9.52
CA LEU A 192 7.61 14.00 -9.40
C LEU A 192 7.10 14.39 -10.79
N TRP A 193 6.00 13.77 -11.23
CA TRP A 193 5.28 14.13 -12.45
C TRP A 193 3.77 14.22 -12.19
N PRO A 194 3.29 15.22 -11.43
CA PRO A 194 1.89 15.25 -10.97
C PRO A 194 0.85 15.09 -12.07
N CYS A 195 1.17 15.58 -13.27
CA CYS A 195 0.41 15.29 -14.46
C CYS A 195 1.26 15.39 -15.74
N ARG A 196 1.32 14.34 -16.56
CA ARG A 196 2.01 14.39 -17.87
C ARG A 196 1.24 15.17 -18.93
N SER A 197 -0.10 15.20 -18.84
CA SER A 197 -0.98 15.72 -19.90
C SER A 197 -1.71 17.03 -19.54
N CYS A 198 -1.63 17.47 -18.28
CA CYS A 198 -2.32 18.65 -17.78
C CYS A 198 -1.54 19.92 -18.07
N GLN A 199 -2.27 20.98 -18.39
CA GLN A 199 -1.68 22.28 -18.70
C GLN A 199 -1.37 23.11 -17.45
N HIS A 200 -1.90 22.75 -16.26
CA HIS A 200 -1.72 23.52 -15.02
C HIS A 200 -1.78 22.64 -13.78
N LEU A 201 -0.84 22.82 -12.86
CA LEU A 201 -1.01 22.50 -11.44
C LEU A 201 -1.56 23.74 -10.74
N GLU A 202 -2.61 23.58 -9.93
CA GLU A 202 -3.20 24.72 -9.21
C GLU A 202 -2.24 25.26 -8.15
N GLU A 203 -1.45 24.39 -7.51
CA GLU A 203 -0.44 24.74 -6.51
C GLU A 203 0.94 24.14 -6.86
N PRO A 204 2.04 24.86 -6.61
CA PRO A 204 3.38 24.33 -6.79
C PRO A 204 3.66 23.22 -5.77
N ILE A 205 4.39 22.19 -6.19
CA ILE A 205 4.89 21.19 -5.23
C ILE A 205 5.85 21.87 -4.25
N SER A 206 5.58 21.68 -2.96
CA SER A 206 6.36 22.20 -1.84
C SER A 206 7.01 21.04 -1.07
N ILE A 207 8.33 21.11 -0.86
CA ILE A 207 9.11 20.21 0.00
C ILE A 207 10.12 21.06 0.81
N PRO A 208 9.63 21.93 1.71
CA PRO A 208 10.39 22.99 2.34
C PRO A 208 11.40 22.47 3.37
N SER A 209 11.16 21.29 3.95
CA SER A 209 12.08 20.70 4.94
C SER A 209 13.17 19.83 4.32
N LEU A 210 13.21 19.69 2.98
CA LEU A 210 14.15 18.77 2.34
C LEU A 210 15.60 19.24 2.53
N GLU A 211 16.39 18.41 3.21
CA GLU A 211 17.80 18.64 3.51
C GLU A 211 18.73 17.90 2.54
N SER A 212 18.32 16.70 2.08
CA SER A 212 19.13 15.88 1.19
C SER A 212 18.29 14.96 0.30
N ALA A 213 18.68 14.86 -0.98
CA ALA A 213 18.16 13.90 -1.93
C ALA A 213 19.28 13.44 -2.88
N GLY A 214 19.23 12.21 -3.39
CA GLY A 214 20.20 11.73 -4.37
C GLY A 214 20.11 12.48 -5.70
N ARG A 215 18.92 12.50 -6.31
CA ARG A 215 18.61 13.29 -7.52
C ARG A 215 17.17 13.76 -7.45
N ILE A 216 16.91 15.01 -7.83
CA ILE A 216 15.54 15.53 -7.93
C ILE A 216 15.21 15.73 -9.41
N VAL A 217 14.10 15.15 -9.84
CA VAL A 217 13.51 15.32 -11.17
C VAL A 217 12.06 15.71 -10.95
N VAL A 218 11.69 16.87 -11.45
CA VAL A 218 10.31 17.33 -11.47
C VAL A 218 9.93 17.57 -12.94
N SER A 219 8.84 16.96 -13.38
CA SER A 219 8.35 17.02 -14.77
C SER A 219 6.87 17.42 -14.80
N GLY A 220 6.44 18.09 -15.88
CA GLY A 220 5.06 18.55 -16.07
C GLY A 220 4.96 20.07 -16.27
N ALA A 221 3.74 20.58 -16.44
CA ALA A 221 3.47 22.02 -16.54
C ALA A 221 3.63 22.71 -15.17
N MET A 222 4.88 22.98 -14.79
CA MET A 222 5.21 23.57 -13.49
C MET A 222 5.17 25.10 -13.56
N SER A 223 4.49 25.73 -12.59
CA SER A 223 4.59 27.17 -12.34
C SER A 223 5.71 27.51 -11.34
N LYS A 224 6.06 26.59 -10.41
CA LYS A 224 7.19 26.72 -9.45
C LYS A 224 7.38 25.42 -8.65
N TYR A 225 8.57 25.18 -8.09
CA TYR A 225 8.75 24.24 -6.97
C TYR A 225 9.63 24.89 -5.89
N VAL A 226 9.40 24.54 -4.62
CA VAL A 226 10.14 25.11 -3.47
C VAL A 226 10.83 23.99 -2.71
N THR A 227 12.15 24.09 -2.55
CA THR A 227 12.96 23.14 -1.77
C THR A 227 13.71 23.87 -0.66
N GLY A 228 13.88 23.21 0.48
CA GLY A 228 14.75 23.67 1.58
C GLY A 228 16.26 23.55 1.31
N LEU A 229 16.67 23.01 0.16
CA LEU A 229 18.08 22.80 -0.15
C LEU A 229 18.83 24.12 -0.24
N VAL A 230 19.70 24.37 0.75
CA VAL A 230 20.69 25.44 0.67
C VAL A 230 21.80 24.99 -0.29
N PRO A 231 22.07 25.71 -1.39
CA PRO A 231 23.18 25.38 -2.28
C PRO A 231 24.48 25.38 -1.47
N ARG A 232 25.23 24.27 -1.52
CA ARG A 232 26.61 24.21 -1.00
C ARG A 232 27.61 24.62 -2.07
#